data_AF-A0A5J4XNC9-F1
#
_entry.id   AF-A0A5J4XNC9-F1
#
_cell.length_a   1.000
_cell.length_b   1.000
_cell.length_c   1.000
_cell.angle_alpha   90.00
_cell.angle_beta   90.00
_cell.angle_gamma   90.00
#
_symmetry.space_group_name_H-M   'P 1'
#
loop_
_entity.id
_entity.type
_entity.pdbx_description
1 polymer ?
#
loop_
_entity_poly.entity_id
_entity_poly.type
_entity_poly.pdbx_seq_one_letter_code
_entity_poly.pdbx_strand_id
1 'polypeptide(L)'
;NRHFRLIWSCKAGKTHVLTPTPRFATAPRVQAWAERVAGHVEEVAIFRAGGLSASVRTIAHCGFTGTVAYSLIGPGSHYCEHIGRCHQSNRVFFVVNFLTGMLAQKCHDPDCSHFRSTWTPLPPHMLNPVR
;
A
#
# COMPACT_ATOMS: atom_id res chain seq x y z
N ASN A 1 17.80 16.32 -18.80
CA ASN A 1 18.72 15.20 -19.12
C ASN A 1 19.09 14.40 -17.87
N ARG A 2 18.21 13.52 -17.39
CA ARG A 2 18.62 12.43 -16.47
C ARG A 2 18.83 11.17 -17.29
N HIS A 3 19.99 10.54 -17.15
CA HIS A 3 20.28 9.26 -17.78
C HIS A 3 19.86 8.12 -16.84
N PHE A 4 18.96 7.28 -17.31
CA PHE A 4 18.54 6.06 -16.61
C PHE A 4 19.14 4.85 -17.31
N ARG A 5 19.54 3.84 -16.52
CA ARG A 5 20.08 2.58 -17.03
C ARG A 5 18.94 1.72 -17.60
N LEU A 6 19.10 1.19 -18.80
CA LEU A 6 18.08 0.36 -19.45
C LEU A 6 17.97 -1.03 -18.80
N ILE A 7 16.81 -1.65 -18.92
CA ILE A 7 16.63 -3.06 -18.57
C ILE A 7 17.59 -3.93 -19.40
N TRP A 8 18.11 -4.99 -18.78
CA TRP A 8 19.15 -5.86 -19.35
C TRP A 8 20.51 -5.20 -19.58
N SER A 9 20.77 -4.01 -19.00
CA SER A 9 22.10 -3.39 -19.03
C SER A 9 22.80 -3.37 -17.67
N CYS A 10 24.13 -3.41 -17.67
CA CYS A 10 24.97 -3.29 -16.48
C CYS A 10 25.66 -1.92 -16.44
N LYS A 11 26.17 -1.51 -15.27
CA LYS A 11 27.04 -0.31 -15.19
C LYS A 11 28.40 -0.71 -15.75
N ALA A 12 29.07 0.19 -16.49
CA ALA A 12 30.42 -0.08 -17.00
C ALA A 12 31.35 -0.61 -15.87
N GLY A 13 32.05 -1.71 -16.16
CA GLY A 13 32.89 -2.42 -15.19
C GLY A 13 32.15 -3.30 -14.18
N LYS A 14 30.83 -3.48 -14.29
CA LYS A 14 30.05 -4.41 -13.46
C LYS A 14 29.43 -5.50 -14.32
N THR A 15 29.30 -6.68 -13.74
CA THR A 15 28.60 -7.83 -14.36
C THR A 15 27.13 -7.91 -13.97
N HIS A 16 26.72 -7.26 -12.87
CA HIS A 16 25.33 -7.31 -12.41
C HIS A 16 24.41 -6.47 -13.33
N VAL A 17 23.65 -7.19 -14.14
CA VAL A 17 22.67 -6.67 -15.09
C VAL A 17 21.41 -6.18 -14.35
N LEU A 18 20.80 -5.10 -14.84
CA LEU A 18 19.48 -4.66 -14.39
C LEU A 18 18.43 -5.65 -14.93
N THR A 19 18.03 -6.63 -14.14
CA THR A 19 16.98 -7.58 -14.50
C THR A 19 15.67 -7.23 -13.77
N PRO A 20 14.50 -7.50 -14.37
CA PRO A 20 13.24 -7.39 -13.65
C PRO A 20 13.27 -8.35 -12.46
N THR A 21 12.94 -7.84 -11.29
CA THR A 21 12.80 -8.69 -10.10
C THR A 21 11.54 -9.56 -10.24
N PRO A 22 11.47 -10.72 -9.56
CA PRO A 22 10.24 -11.52 -9.51
C PRO A 22 9.00 -10.71 -9.11
N ARG A 23 9.21 -9.66 -8.29
CA ARG A 23 8.20 -8.67 -7.88
C ARG A 23 7.55 -7.96 -9.08
N PHE A 24 8.30 -7.70 -10.15
CA PHE A 24 7.83 -7.09 -11.39
C PHE A 24 7.01 -8.07 -12.25
N ALA A 25 7.30 -9.38 -12.20
CA ALA A 25 6.55 -10.37 -12.97
C ALA A 25 5.11 -10.58 -12.45
N THR A 26 4.90 -10.43 -11.14
CA THR A 26 3.57 -10.45 -10.52
C THR A 26 2.84 -9.10 -10.59
N ALA A 27 3.55 -8.02 -10.92
CA ALA A 27 3.04 -6.66 -10.82
C ALA A 27 1.82 -6.38 -11.72
N PRO A 28 1.76 -6.75 -13.01
CA PRO A 28 0.67 -6.30 -13.88
C PRO A 28 -0.72 -6.77 -13.43
N ARG A 29 -0.83 -8.01 -12.95
CA ARG A 29 -2.10 -8.57 -12.46
C ARG A 29 -2.49 -7.97 -11.11
N VAL A 30 -1.55 -7.88 -10.17
CA VAL A 30 -1.82 -7.32 -8.83
C VAL A 30 -2.07 -5.81 -8.91
N GLN A 31 -1.47 -5.11 -9.87
CA GLN A 31 -1.58 -3.67 -10.02
C GLN A 31 -2.98 -3.22 -10.44
N ALA A 32 -3.61 -3.91 -11.39
CA ALA A 32 -5.01 -3.61 -11.76
C ALA A 32 -5.99 -3.83 -10.59
N TRP A 33 -5.76 -4.85 -9.75
CA TRP A 33 -6.53 -5.05 -8.51
C TRP A 33 -6.21 -3.98 -7.47
N ALA A 34 -4.94 -3.61 -7.35
CA ALA A 34 -4.51 -2.62 -6.39
C ALA A 34 -5.17 -1.25 -6.65
N GLU A 35 -5.27 -0.85 -7.91
CA GLU A 35 -5.97 0.36 -8.33
C GLU A 35 -7.47 0.30 -8.02
N ARG A 36 -8.14 -0.84 -8.26
CA ARG A 36 -9.57 -1.00 -7.92
C ARG A 36 -9.88 -0.90 -6.44
N VAL A 37 -8.97 -1.36 -5.57
CA VAL A 37 -9.15 -1.33 -4.12
C VAL A 37 -8.89 0.07 -3.54
N ALA A 38 -8.26 0.98 -4.28
CA ALA A 38 -7.90 2.30 -3.78
C ALA A 38 -9.12 3.08 -3.24
N GLY A 39 -10.23 3.11 -3.98
CA GLY A 39 -11.45 3.80 -3.53
C GLY A 39 -12.01 3.25 -2.20
N HIS A 40 -12.00 1.92 -2.03
CA HIS A 40 -12.41 1.31 -0.76
C HIS A 40 -11.46 1.66 0.40
N VAL A 41 -10.16 1.76 0.14
CA VAL A 41 -9.19 2.23 1.15
C VAL A 41 -9.47 3.67 1.57
N GLU A 42 -9.83 4.54 0.62
CA GLU A 42 -10.23 5.92 0.90
C GLU A 42 -11.51 5.96 1.74
N GLU A 43 -12.54 5.21 1.38
CA GLU A 43 -13.79 5.09 2.14
C GLU A 43 -13.54 4.66 3.58
N VAL A 44 -12.72 3.62 3.78
CA VAL A 44 -12.36 3.13 5.12
C VAL A 44 -11.61 4.20 5.92
N ALA A 45 -10.67 4.91 5.30
CA ALA A 45 -9.92 5.98 5.96
C ALA A 45 -10.82 7.15 6.37
N ILE A 46 -11.72 7.58 5.47
CA ILE A 46 -12.69 8.66 5.71
C ILE A 46 -13.64 8.26 6.84
N PHE A 47 -14.19 7.05 6.79
CA PHE A 47 -15.09 6.53 7.80
C PHE A 47 -14.44 6.51 9.18
N ARG A 48 -13.22 5.94 9.29
CA ARG A 48 -12.48 5.88 10.55
C ARG A 48 -12.13 7.26 11.11
N ALA A 49 -11.83 8.21 10.23
CA ALA A 49 -11.50 9.57 10.61
C ALA A 49 -12.74 10.46 10.89
N GLY A 50 -13.95 9.89 10.95
CA GLY A 50 -15.17 10.64 11.23
C GLY A 50 -15.59 11.57 10.09
N GLY A 51 -15.34 11.19 8.84
CA GLY A 51 -15.70 11.97 7.66
C GLY A 51 -14.62 12.93 7.15
N LEU A 52 -13.45 12.97 7.79
CA LEU A 52 -12.33 13.77 7.29
C LEU A 52 -11.82 13.21 5.96
N SER A 53 -11.60 14.11 4.99
CA SER A 53 -11.16 13.71 3.65
C SER A 53 -9.81 13.00 3.68
N ALA A 54 -9.72 11.92 2.91
CA ALA A 54 -8.49 11.18 2.67
C ALA A 54 -8.47 10.67 1.23
N SER A 55 -7.30 10.70 0.59
CA SER A 55 -7.12 10.13 -0.75
C SER A 55 -5.81 9.36 -0.85
N VAL A 56 -5.79 8.30 -1.63
CA VAL A 56 -4.59 7.49 -1.90
C VAL A 56 -3.62 8.29 -2.75
N ARG A 57 -2.41 8.50 -2.23
CA ARG A 57 -1.31 9.16 -2.92
C ARG A 57 -0.41 8.15 -3.64
N THR A 58 -0.11 7.04 -2.98
CA THR A 58 0.89 6.08 -3.44
C THR A 58 0.43 4.67 -3.17
N ILE A 59 0.61 3.80 -4.17
CA ILE A 59 0.41 2.36 -4.10
C ILE A 59 1.78 1.70 -4.23
N ALA A 60 2.17 0.90 -3.25
CA ALA A 60 3.47 0.25 -3.20
C ALA A 60 3.33 -1.26 -2.99
N HIS A 61 3.92 -2.05 -3.89
CA HIS A 61 3.96 -3.50 -3.74
C HIS A 61 5.01 -3.90 -2.70
N CYS A 62 4.58 -4.64 -1.68
CA CYS A 62 5.42 -5.05 -0.56
C CYS A 62 5.58 -6.58 -0.53
N GLY A 63 6.83 -7.04 -0.36
CA GLY A 63 7.14 -8.46 -0.21
C GLY A 63 7.00 -9.30 -1.49
N PHE A 64 6.85 -10.61 -1.30
CA PHE A 64 6.67 -11.61 -2.36
C PHE A 64 5.22 -12.12 -2.47
N THR A 65 4.37 -11.79 -1.50
CA THR A 65 3.07 -12.46 -1.24
C THR A 65 1.86 -11.64 -1.69
N GLY A 66 1.99 -10.78 -2.70
CA GLY A 66 0.87 -9.98 -3.20
C GLY A 66 0.31 -9.00 -2.16
N THR A 67 1.15 -8.52 -1.24
CA THR A 67 0.76 -7.47 -0.29
C THR A 67 1.00 -6.10 -0.92
N VAL A 68 0.07 -5.17 -0.73
CA VAL A 68 0.15 -3.82 -1.26
C VAL A 68 -0.10 -2.81 -0.14
N ALA A 69 0.76 -1.81 -0.04
CA ALA A 69 0.62 -0.69 0.86
C ALA A 69 0.03 0.52 0.13
N TYR A 70 -0.89 1.20 0.80
CA TYR A 70 -1.58 2.40 0.35
C TYR A 70 -1.25 3.54 1.30
N SER A 71 -0.49 4.52 0.81
CA SER A 71 -0.20 5.74 1.56
C SER A 71 -1.20 6.82 1.17
N LEU A 72 -1.74 7.53 2.16
CA LEU A 72 -2.80 8.51 1.97
C LEU A 72 -2.29 9.95 2.17
N ILE A 73 -3.08 10.91 1.68
CA ILE A 73 -3.01 12.35 1.90
C ILE A 73 -4.37 12.86 2.41
N GLY A 74 -4.39 14.07 2.97
CA GLY A 74 -5.58 14.70 3.53
C GLY A 74 -5.69 14.57 5.06
N PRO A 75 -6.60 15.32 5.70
CA PRO A 75 -6.75 15.33 7.16
C PRO A 75 -7.09 13.94 7.73
N GLY A 76 -7.88 13.13 7.04
CA GLY A 76 -8.23 11.78 7.48
C GLY A 76 -7.05 10.81 7.48
N SER A 77 -5.99 11.10 6.71
CA SER A 77 -4.77 10.27 6.66
C SER A 77 -3.93 10.30 7.94
N HIS A 78 -4.29 11.13 8.91
CA HIS A 78 -3.62 11.20 10.21
C HIS A 78 -4.30 10.35 11.27
N TYR A 79 -5.54 9.88 11.05
CA TYR A 79 -6.31 9.17 12.05
C TYR A 79 -5.72 7.80 12.37
N CYS A 80 -5.42 7.58 13.65
CA CYS A 80 -4.82 6.35 14.13
C CYS A 80 -5.80 5.57 15.01
N GLU A 81 -6.26 4.41 14.54
CA GLU A 81 -7.06 3.48 15.33
C GLU A 81 -6.41 3.05 16.66
N HIS A 82 -5.07 2.97 16.74
CA HIS A 82 -4.39 2.60 17.99
C HIS A 82 -4.63 3.60 19.13
N ILE A 83 -4.55 4.90 18.79
CA ILE A 83 -4.66 6.00 19.75
C ILE A 83 -6.11 6.52 19.83
N GLY A 84 -6.90 6.26 18.78
CA GLY A 84 -8.27 6.79 18.63
C GLY A 84 -8.31 8.27 18.22
N ARG A 85 -7.21 8.84 17.71
CA ARG A 85 -7.12 10.25 17.27
C ARG A 85 -6.11 10.44 16.14
N CYS A 86 -6.07 11.64 15.57
CA CYS A 86 -5.09 12.01 14.56
C CYS A 86 -3.68 12.21 15.14
N HIS A 87 -2.67 11.65 14.46
CA HIS A 87 -1.27 12.01 14.69
C HIS A 87 -1.00 13.45 14.25
N GLN A 88 -0.12 14.14 14.96
CA GLN A 88 0.23 15.54 14.65
C GLN A 88 1.03 15.67 13.34
N SER A 89 2.05 14.83 13.17
CA SER A 89 3.00 14.94 12.03
C SER A 89 3.01 13.71 11.13
N ASN A 90 2.77 12.53 11.71
CA ASN A 90 2.80 11.26 10.99
C ASN A 90 1.45 10.91 10.39
N ARG A 91 1.47 10.04 9.39
CA ARG A 91 0.27 9.53 8.72
C ARG A 91 0.12 8.05 8.96
N VAL A 92 -1.07 7.56 8.69
CA VAL A 92 -1.36 6.14 8.58
C VAL A 92 -1.27 5.70 7.12
N PHE A 93 -1.05 4.41 6.94
CA PHE A 93 -1.12 3.75 5.65
C PHE A 93 -1.87 2.43 5.83
N PHE A 94 -2.52 1.98 4.78
CA PHE A 94 -3.22 0.71 4.80
C PHE A 94 -2.40 -0.35 4.08
N VAL A 95 -2.49 -1.59 4.56
CA VAL A 95 -1.92 -2.76 3.91
C VAL A 95 -3.04 -3.70 3.53
N VAL A 96 -3.03 -4.13 2.28
CA VAL A 96 -3.96 -5.11 1.74
C VAL A 96 -3.17 -6.35 1.38
N ASN A 97 -3.59 -7.50 1.89
CA ASN A 97 -3.09 -8.80 1.47
C ASN A 97 -4.09 -9.38 0.45
N PHE A 98 -3.69 -9.41 -0.83
CA PHE A 98 -4.55 -9.91 -1.90
C PHE A 98 -4.69 -11.44 -1.96
N LEU A 99 -3.86 -12.19 -1.21
CA LEU A 99 -4.05 -13.64 -1.06
C LEU A 99 -5.20 -13.93 -0.10
N THR A 100 -5.22 -13.24 1.05
CA THR A 100 -6.27 -13.43 2.06
C THR A 100 -7.51 -12.56 1.80
N GLY A 101 -7.37 -11.47 1.04
CA GLY A 101 -8.43 -10.48 0.86
C GLY A 101 -8.67 -9.63 2.09
N MET A 102 -7.62 -9.37 2.87
CA MET A 102 -7.71 -8.67 4.16
C MET A 102 -6.99 -7.32 4.11
N LEU A 103 -7.56 -6.33 4.78
CA LEU A 103 -7.06 -4.97 4.91
C LEU A 103 -6.75 -4.68 6.39
N ALA A 104 -5.66 -3.96 6.65
CA ALA A 104 -5.34 -3.43 7.98
C ALA A 104 -4.63 -2.08 7.89
N GLN A 105 -4.78 -1.26 8.92
CA GLN A 105 -4.07 0.00 9.09
C GLN A 105 -2.73 -0.24 9.79
N LYS A 106 -1.73 0.53 9.38
CA LYS A 106 -0.44 0.73 10.05
C LYS A 106 -0.11 2.21 10.12
N CYS A 107 0.87 2.56 10.95
CA CYS A 107 1.27 3.95 11.18
C CYS A 107 2.72 4.18 10.76
N HIS A 108 3.02 5.38 10.24
CA HIS A 108 4.39 5.84 10.07
C HIS A 108 5.02 6.34 11.37
N ASP A 109 4.20 6.52 12.41
CA ASP A 109 4.63 7.01 13.71
C ASP A 109 5.50 5.97 14.45
N PRO A 110 6.70 6.33 14.94
CA PRO A 110 7.59 5.41 15.65
C PRO A 110 6.96 4.76 16.87
N ASP A 111 6.13 5.50 17.60
CA ASP A 111 5.46 5.01 18.82
C ASP A 111 4.39 3.96 18.47
N CYS A 112 3.93 3.94 17.21
CA CYS A 112 2.98 2.98 16.66
C CYS A 112 3.63 1.98 15.69
N SER A 113 4.96 1.86 15.68
CA SER A 113 5.68 1.00 14.71
C SER A 113 5.30 -0.48 14.79
N HIS A 114 4.94 -0.97 15.98
CA HIS A 114 4.47 -2.34 16.19
C HIS A 114 2.95 -2.50 16.07
N PHE A 115 2.21 -1.40 15.95
CA PHE A 115 0.77 -1.45 15.81
C PHE A 115 0.34 -1.90 14.41
N ARG A 116 -0.69 -2.74 14.39
CA ARG A 116 -1.47 -3.06 13.20
C ARG A 116 -2.91 -3.24 13.66
N SER A 117 -3.86 -2.62 12.96
CA SER A 117 -5.27 -2.84 13.26
C SER A 117 -5.68 -4.30 13.04
N THR A 118 -6.85 -4.64 13.57
CA THR A 118 -7.53 -5.89 13.20
C THR A 118 -7.67 -5.98 11.68
N TRP A 119 -7.48 -7.20 11.15
CA TRP A 119 -7.71 -7.47 9.74
C TRP A 119 -9.21 -7.39 9.45
N THR A 120 -9.59 -6.54 8.51
CA THR A 120 -10.95 -6.44 8.01
C THR A 120 -11.03 -7.00 6.60
N PRO A 121 -12.06 -7.80 6.27
CA PRO A 121 -12.20 -8.37 4.94
C PRO A 121 -12.48 -7.27 3.90
N LEU A 122 -11.93 -7.43 2.71
CA LEU A 122 -12.35 -6.65 1.55
C LEU A 122 -13.74 -7.10 1.08
N PRO A 123 -14.50 -6.22 0.41
CA PRO A 123 -15.74 -6.58 -0.24
C PRO A 123 -15.55 -7.75 -1.24
N PRO A 124 -16.49 -8.71 -1.34
CA PRO A 124 -16.33 -9.90 -2.18
C PRO A 124 -16.01 -9.61 -3.65
N HIS A 125 -16.58 -8.55 -4.22
CA HIS A 125 -16.37 -8.14 -5.61
C HIS A 125 -14.98 -7.53 -5.86
N MET A 126 -14.21 -7.23 -4.81
CA MET A 126 -12.84 -6.71 -4.87
C MET A 126 -11.78 -7.79 -4.61
N LEU A 127 -12.20 -9.02 -4.31
CA LEU A 127 -11.30 -10.14 -4.08
C LEU A 127 -10.69 -10.62 -5.41
N ASN A 128 -9.41 -11.03 -5.36
CA ASN A 128 -8.77 -11.66 -6.50
C ASN A 128 -9.45 -13.02 -6.79
N PRO A 129 -10.02 -13.25 -7.99
CA PRO A 129 -10.74 -14.47 -8.34
C PRO A 129 -9.82 -15.66 -8.58
N VAL A 130 -8.51 -15.46 -8.69
CA VAL A 130 -7.51 -16.52 -8.91
C VAL A 130 -6.93 -17.00 -7.57
N ARG A 131 -7.82 -17.33 -6.62
CA ARG A 131 -7.41 -18.08 -5.42
C ARG A 131 -6.98 -19.48 -5.79
#